data_AF-A0A6B2FY60-F1
#
_entry.id   AF-A0A6B2FY60-F1
#
_cell.length_a   1.000
_cell.length_b   1.000
_cell.length_c   1.000
_cell.angle_alpha   90.00
_cell.angle_beta   90.00
_cell.angle_gamma   90.00
#
_symmetry.space_group_name_H-M   'P 1'
#
loop_
_entity.id
_entity.type
_entity.pdbx_description
1 polymer ?
#
loop_
_entity_poly.entity_id
_entity_poly.type
_entity_poly.pdbx_seq_one_letter_code
_entity_poly.pdbx_strand_id
1 'polypeptide(L)' 'MVNNQWVDMLRRIASPEALEKMVDRKARELEGTDLLDFMKAAEYRHAEMMQ' A
#
# COMPACT_ATOMS: atom_id res chain seq x y z
N MET A 1 6.59 5.26 -13.01
CA MET A 1 6.89 6.04 -11.79
C MET A 1 5.94 5.52 -10.74
N VAL A 2 6.41 5.14 -9.54
CA VAL A 2 5.49 4.74 -8.46
C VAL A 2 4.57 5.92 -8.21
N ASN A 3 3.26 5.71 -8.24
CA ASN A 3 2.30 6.76 -8.02
C ASN A 3 2.42 7.23 -6.57
N ASN A 4 3.12 8.35 -6.34
CA ASN A 4 3.47 8.84 -5.00
C ASN A 4 2.24 9.05 -4.10
N GLN A 5 1.05 9.20 -4.70
CA GLN A 5 -0.23 9.28 -3.98
C GLN A 5 -0.51 8.03 -3.12
N TRP A 6 -0.18 6.83 -3.61
CA TRP A 6 -0.38 5.60 -2.84
C TRP A 6 0.60 5.51 -1.67
N VAL A 7 1.86 5.89 -1.89
CA VAL A 7 2.88 5.91 -0.84
C VAL A 7 2.51 6.90 0.26
N ASP A 8 2.11 8.12 -0.09
CA ASP A 8 1.70 9.14 0.89
C ASP A 8 0.46 8.73 1.68
N MET A 9 -0.49 8.02 1.03
CA MET A 9 -1.66 7.48 1.70
C MET A 9 -1.27 6.38 2.71
N LEU A 10 -0.43 5.43 2.31
CA LEU A 10 -0.04 4.28 3.14
C LEU A 10 0.92 4.68 4.26
N ARG A 11 1.73 5.73 4.09
CA ARG A 11 2.58 6.31 5.15
C ARG A 11 1.80 6.80 6.37
N ARG A 12 0.53 7.20 6.20
CA ARG A 12 -0.32 7.64 7.32
C ARG A 12 -0.78 6.48 8.20
N ILE A 13 -0.58 5.23 7.76
CA ILE A 13 -0.95 4.05 8.53
C ILE A 13 0.16 3.73 9.52
N ALA A 14 -0.19 3.74 10.81
CA ALA A 14 0.76 3.54 11.90
C ALA A 14 0.89 2.07 12.35
N SER A 15 -0.09 1.21 12.04
CA SER A 15 -0.10 -0.20 12.44
C SER A 15 0.06 -1.14 11.23
N PRO A 16 0.93 -2.16 11.29
CA PRO A 16 1.06 -3.16 10.23
C PRO A 16 -0.26 -3.88 9.95
N GLU A 17 -1.05 -4.19 10.98
CA GLU A 17 -2.36 -4.84 10.81
C GLU A 17 -3.37 -3.94 10.09
N ALA A 18 -3.30 -2.63 10.33
CA ALA A 18 -4.14 -1.66 9.62
C ALA A 18 -3.71 -1.52 8.15
N LEU A 19 -2.42 -1.68 7.86
CA LEU A 19 -1.89 -1.68 6.51
C LEU A 19 -2.40 -2.90 5.74
N GLU A 20 -2.28 -4.10 6.31
CA GLU A 20 -2.77 -5.35 5.70
C GLU A 20 -4.27 -5.27 5.38
N LYS A 21 -5.11 -4.84 6.32
CA LYS A 21 -6.56 -4.68 6.10
C LYS A 21 -6.88 -3.70 4.98
N MET A 22 -6.11 -2.62 4.85
CA MET A 22 -6.31 -1.65 3.79
C MET A 22 -5.88 -2.20 2.44
N VAL A 23 -4.78 -2.96 2.41
CA VAL A 23 -4.29 -3.62 1.20
C VAL A 23 -5.31 -4.62 0.70
N ASP A 24 -5.81 -5.49 1.57
CA ASP A 24 -6.85 -6.48 1.22
C ASP A 24 -8.12 -5.84 0.67
N ARG A 25 -8.53 -4.70 1.24
CA ARG A 25 -9.69 -3.96 0.74
C ARG A 25 -9.41 -3.37 -0.64
N LYS A 26 -8.29 -2.65 -0.79
CA LYS A 26 -7.95 -1.95 -2.03
C LYS A 26 -7.62 -2.90 -3.17
N ALA A 27 -7.02 -4.06 -2.88
CA ALA A 27 -6.73 -5.09 -3.86
C ALA A 27 -8.00 -5.68 -4.51
N ARG A 28 -9.16 -5.57 -3.86
CA ARG A 28 -10.47 -5.95 -4.43
C ARG A 28 -11.13 -4.84 -5.24
N GLU A 29 -10.68 -3.59 -5.06
CA GLU A 29 -11.22 -2.40 -5.73
C GLU A 29 -10.38 -1.97 -6.94
N LEU A 30 -9.10 -2.33 -6.98
CA LEU A 30 -8.15 -1.95 -8.02
C LEU A 30 -7.87 -3.11 -8.98
N GLU A 31 -7.62 -2.80 -10.24
CA GLU A 31 -7.29 -3.78 -11.28
C GLU A 31 -6.10 -3.32 -12.13
N GLY A 32 -5.45 -4.26 -12.81
CA GLY A 32 -4.40 -3.98 -13.78
C GLY A 32 -3.21 -3.21 -13.20
N THR A 33 -2.86 -2.09 -13.83
CA THR A 33 -1.66 -1.31 -13.49
C THR A 33 -1.80 -0.58 -12.15
N ASP A 34 -3.01 -0.12 -11.80
CA ASP A 34 -3.25 0.56 -10.52
C ASP A 34 -3.09 -0.38 -9.34
N LEU A 35 -3.52 -1.64 -9.49
CA LEU A 35 -3.29 -2.68 -8.48
C LEU A 35 -1.78 -2.93 -8.30
N LEU A 36 -1.03 -3.05 -9.39
CA LEU A 36 0.42 -3.28 -9.35
C LEU A 36 1.16 -2.12 -8.69
N ASP A 37 0.81 -0.88 -9.01
CA ASP A 37 1.43 0.30 -8.40
C ASP A 37 1.07 0.44 -6.91
N PHE A 38 -0.18 0.13 -6.55
CA PHE A 38 -0.61 0.10 -5.15
C PHE A 38 0.10 -0.98 -4.34
N MET A 39 0.22 -2.20 -4.87
CA MET A 39 0.92 -3.31 -4.20
C MET A 39 2.40 -2.99 -3.97
N LYS A 40 3.08 -2.36 -4.93
CA LYS A 40 4.47 -1.91 -4.74
C LYS A 40 4.60 -0.86 -3.63
N ALA A 41 3.65 0.07 -3.56
CA ALA A 41 3.63 1.08 -2.49
C ALA A 41 3.38 0.43 -1.10
N ALA A 42 2.52 -0.59 -1.05
CA ALA A 42 2.24 -1.35 0.17
C ALA A 42 3.45 -2.16 0.65
N GLU A 43 4.16 -2.83 -0.27
CA GLU A 43 5.38 -3.56 0.05
C GLU A 43 6.46 -2.63 0.61
N TYR A 44 6.64 -1.45 0.01
CA TYR A 44 7.57 -0.44 0.50
C TYR A 44 7.22 0.01 1.93
N ARG A 45 5.94 0.32 2.18
CA ARG A 45 5.49 0.74 3.52
C ARG A 45 5.67 -0.39 4.54
N HIS A 46 5.35 -1.62 4.18
CA HIS A 46 5.51 -2.78 5.07
C HIS A 46 6.98 -3.01 5.43
N ALA A 47 7.89 -2.89 4.45
CA ALA A 47 9.33 -2.96 4.70
C ALA A 47 9.82 -1.83 5.63
N GLU A 48 9.33 -0.60 5.46
CA GLU A 48 9.61 0.53 6.36
C GLU A 48 9.12 0.30 7.81
N MET A 49 8.12 -0.56 8.03
CA MET A 49 7.59 -0.86 9.38
C MET A 49 8.32 -1.97 10.11
N MET A 50 9.04 -2.83 9.38
CA MET A 50 9.74 -4.01 9.92
C MET A 50 11.24 -3.77 10.18
N GLN A 51 11.72 -2.55 9.90
CA GLN A 51 13.07 -2.07 10.22
C GLN A 51 13.09 -1.33 11.56
#